data_AF-A0AAV4BJZ1-F1
#
_entry.id   AF-A0AAV4BJZ1-F1
#
_cell.length_a   1.000
_cell.length_b   1.000
_cell.length_c   1.000
_cell.angle_alpha   90.00
_cell.angle_beta   90.00
_cell.angle_gamma   90.00
#
_symmetry.space_group_name_H-M   'P 1'
#
loop_
_entity.id
_entity.type
_entity.pdbx_description
1 polymer ?
#
loop_
_entity_poly.entity_id
_entity_poly.type
_entity_poly.pdbx_seq_one_letter_code
_entity_poly.pdbx_strand_id
1 'polypeptide(L)'
;MGEICSLLSIKQLTTTPYRPQCNGLVERFNATLKSMLKKLVADRPKDRDRDRYISAALFAYREAPRESLGFSPFHLLFGRPVRGLMTILCELWTKEIEDEEVKTTYQYVVDLKERLRRSSNWPYKISVRHHPGTRPTLTKEPRPGHLILETRH
;
A
#
# COMPACT_ATOMS: atom_id res chain seq x y z
N MET A 1 6.29 -13.85 -26.65
CA MET A 1 6.65 -13.01 -25.47
C MET A 1 8.12 -12.59 -25.47
N GLY A 2 9.08 -13.46 -25.84
CA GLY A 2 10.51 -13.09 -25.87
C GLY A 2 10.84 -11.92 -26.81
N GLU A 3 10.23 -11.85 -27.99
CA GLU A 3 10.47 -10.77 -28.97
C GLU A 3 10.03 -9.39 -28.45
N ILE A 4 8.87 -9.30 -27.79
CA ILE A 4 8.37 -8.05 -27.20
C ILE A 4 9.28 -7.59 -26.05
N CYS A 5 9.73 -8.52 -25.19
CA CYS A 5 10.66 -8.21 -24.11
C CYS A 5 12.01 -7.72 -24.66
N SER A 6 12.50 -8.30 -25.76
CA SER A 6 13.74 -7.88 -26.40
C SER A 6 13.62 -6.49 -27.03
N LEU A 7 12.49 -6.18 -27.68
CA LEU A 7 12.22 -4.85 -28.23
C LEU A 7 12.14 -3.77 -27.16
N LEU A 8 11.54 -4.09 -26.00
CA LEU A 8 11.38 -3.16 -24.89
C LEU A 8 12.58 -3.14 -23.93
N SER A 9 13.66 -3.89 -24.21
CA SER A 9 14.81 -4.07 -23.31
C SER A 9 14.41 -4.51 -21.89
N ILE A 10 13.35 -5.33 -21.78
CA ILE A 10 12.84 -5.86 -20.51
C ILE A 10 13.45 -7.25 -20.26
N LYS A 11 14.11 -7.41 -19.12
CA LYS A 11 14.57 -8.72 -18.66
C LYS A 11 13.40 -9.47 -18.01
N GLN A 12 12.88 -10.48 -18.69
CA GLN A 12 11.86 -11.35 -18.10
C GLN A 12 12.50 -12.27 -17.05
N LEU A 13 12.06 -12.15 -15.80
CA LEU A 13 12.48 -13.03 -14.72
C LEU A 13 11.39 -14.09 -14.51
N THR A 14 11.71 -15.35 -14.79
CA THR A 14 10.83 -16.48 -14.50
C THR A 14 11.14 -17.04 -13.13
N THR A 15 10.16 -17.05 -12.23
CA THR A 15 10.30 -17.72 -10.94
C THR A 15 10.34 -19.24 -11.14
N THR A 16 11.22 -19.94 -10.43
CA THR A 16 11.25 -21.40 -10.44
C THR A 16 9.88 -21.98 -10.06
N PRO A 17 9.44 -23.09 -10.68
CA PRO A 17 8.23 -23.80 -10.26
C PRO A 17 8.24 -24.05 -8.76
N TYR A 18 7.06 -23.98 -8.11
CA TYR A 18 6.89 -24.19 -6.66
C TYR A 18 7.54 -23.16 -5.71
N ARG A 19 7.84 -21.93 -6.19
CA ARG A 19 8.36 -20.85 -5.32
C ARG A 19 7.42 -19.64 -5.20
N PRO A 20 6.23 -19.79 -4.57
CA PRO A 20 5.22 -18.73 -4.45
C PRO A 20 5.72 -17.52 -3.63
N GLN A 21 6.74 -17.72 -2.78
CA GLN A 21 7.36 -16.68 -1.97
C GLN A 21 7.86 -15.48 -2.79
N CYS A 22 8.33 -15.72 -4.02
CA CYS A 22 8.81 -14.67 -4.93
C CYS A 22 7.69 -13.73 -5.39
N ASN A 23 6.45 -14.22 -5.48
CA ASN A 23 5.29 -13.44 -5.95
C ASN A 23 4.36 -12.96 -4.82
N GLY A 24 4.72 -13.22 -3.56
CA GLY A 24 3.84 -12.95 -2.41
C GLY A 24 3.45 -11.48 -2.21
N LEU A 25 4.20 -10.51 -2.73
CA LEU A 25 3.80 -9.09 -2.73
C LEU A 25 2.67 -8.83 -3.73
N VAL A 26 2.79 -9.38 -4.94
CA VAL A 26 1.78 -9.28 -5.99
C VAL A 26 0.52 -10.04 -5.59
N GLU A 27 0.67 -11.23 -5.01
CA GLU A 27 -0.47 -12.03 -4.52
C GLU A 27 -1.25 -11.30 -3.42
N ARG A 28 -0.55 -10.68 -2.45
CA ARG A 28 -1.20 -9.88 -1.41
C ARG A 28 -1.92 -8.67 -1.99
N PHE A 29 -1.30 -7.96 -2.92
CA PHE A 29 -1.94 -6.84 -3.62
C PHE A 29 -3.22 -7.31 -4.34
N ASN A 30 -3.12 -8.40 -5.10
CA ASN A 30 -4.25 -8.97 -5.83
C ASN A 30 -5.37 -9.42 -4.88
N ALA A 31 -5.03 -9.99 -3.71
CA ALA A 31 -6.01 -10.35 -2.70
C ALA A 31 -6.75 -9.12 -2.14
N THR A 32 -6.03 -8.04 -1.84
CA THR A 32 -6.64 -6.77 -1.41
C THR A 32 -7.54 -6.18 -2.48
N LEU A 33 -7.08 -6.11 -3.73
CA LEU A 33 -7.86 -5.56 -4.84
C LEU A 33 -9.15 -6.37 -5.06
N LYS A 34 -9.06 -7.71 -5.05
CA LYS A 34 -10.25 -8.58 -5.12
C LYS A 34 -11.21 -8.33 -3.96
N SER A 35 -10.72 -8.12 -2.75
CA SER A 35 -11.57 -7.81 -1.59
C SER A 35 -12.32 -6.48 -1.76
N MET A 36 -11.64 -5.44 -2.27
CA MET A 36 -12.26 -4.14 -2.54
C MET A 36 -13.34 -4.25 -3.63
N LEU A 37 -13.02 -4.93 -4.74
CA LEU A 37 -13.97 -5.13 -5.84
C LEU A 37 -15.20 -5.95 -5.41
N LYS A 38 -15.00 -6.98 -4.58
CA LYS A 38 -16.12 -7.77 -4.03
C LYS A 38 -17.11 -6.89 -3.27
N LYS A 39 -16.63 -5.93 -2.47
CA LYS A 39 -17.48 -4.99 -1.73
C LYS A 39 -18.23 -4.06 -2.69
N LEU A 40 -17.52 -3.45 -3.64
CA LEU A 40 -18.12 -2.53 -4.62
C LEU A 40 -19.19 -3.19 -5.49
N VAL A 41 -18.97 -4.44 -5.89
CA VAL A 41 -19.92 -5.21 -6.71
C VAL A 41 -21.10 -5.73 -5.87
N ALA A 42 -20.89 -6.04 -4.59
CA ALA A 42 -21.97 -6.46 -3.69
C ALA A 42 -23.02 -5.35 -3.49
N ASP A 43 -22.58 -4.08 -3.45
CA ASP A 43 -23.48 -2.94 -3.29
C ASP A 43 -24.34 -2.69 -4.55
N ARG A 44 -23.84 -3.04 -5.74
CA ARG A 44 -24.54 -2.84 -7.03
C ARG A 44 -24.38 -4.03 -7.99
N PRO A 45 -25.05 -5.16 -7.71
CA PRO A 45 -24.84 -6.40 -8.46
C PRO A 45 -25.35 -6.38 -9.90
N LYS A 46 -26.23 -5.44 -10.28
CA LYS A 46 -26.77 -5.34 -11.66
C LYS A 46 -26.14 -4.23 -12.49
N ASP A 47 -25.11 -3.56 -11.97
CA ASP A 47 -24.45 -2.50 -12.73
C ASP A 47 -23.73 -3.08 -13.95
N ARG A 48 -23.94 -2.47 -15.11
CA ARG A 48 -23.28 -2.83 -16.38
C ARG A 48 -21.88 -2.22 -16.48
N ASP A 49 -21.61 -1.17 -15.71
CA ASP A 49 -20.35 -0.40 -15.76
C ASP A 49 -19.32 -0.87 -14.72
N ARG A 50 -19.23 -2.19 -14.46
CA ARG A 50 -18.34 -2.74 -13.41
C ARG A 50 -16.87 -2.42 -13.63
N ASP A 51 -16.45 -2.18 -14.86
CA ASP A 51 -15.08 -1.83 -15.20
C ASP A 51 -14.66 -0.49 -14.56
N ARG A 52 -15.60 0.43 -14.32
CA ARG A 52 -15.33 1.70 -13.64
C ARG A 52 -14.90 1.49 -12.18
N TYR A 53 -15.35 0.41 -11.55
CA TYR A 53 -14.96 0.08 -10.17
C TYR A 53 -13.49 -0.27 -10.03
N ILE A 54 -12.83 -0.73 -11.10
CA ILE A 54 -11.39 -1.03 -11.09
C ILE A 54 -10.62 0.27 -10.88
N SER A 55 -10.92 1.30 -11.66
CA SER A 55 -10.27 2.61 -11.53
C SER A 55 -10.49 3.22 -10.15
N ALA A 56 -11.73 3.16 -9.63
CA ALA A 56 -12.05 3.65 -8.30
C ALA A 56 -11.33 2.87 -7.19
N ALA A 57 -11.30 1.53 -7.27
CA ALA A 57 -10.61 0.69 -6.30
C ALA A 57 -9.09 0.91 -6.32
N LEU A 58 -8.49 1.07 -7.50
CA LEU A 58 -7.08 1.39 -7.63
C LEU A 58 -6.74 2.76 -7.06
N PHE A 59 -7.61 3.76 -7.26
CA PHE A 59 -7.43 5.08 -6.67
C PHE A 59 -7.46 5.01 -5.15
N ALA A 60 -8.49 4.40 -4.56
CA ALA A 60 -8.60 4.22 -3.11
C ALA A 60 -7.40 3.47 -2.52
N TYR A 61 -6.88 2.45 -3.22
CA TYR A 61 -5.67 1.74 -2.81
C TYR A 61 -4.42 2.61 -2.83
N ARG A 62 -4.29 3.50 -3.82
CA ARG A 62 -3.13 4.39 -3.98
C ARG A 62 -3.16 5.56 -3.00
N GLU A 63 -4.34 6.01 -2.61
CA GLU A 63 -4.57 7.09 -1.64
C GLU A 63 -4.36 6.62 -0.20
N ALA A 64 -4.85 5.42 0.15
CA ALA A 64 -4.80 4.93 1.53
C ALA A 64 -3.36 4.60 1.99
N PRO A 65 -2.93 5.10 3.18
CA PRO A 65 -1.64 4.73 3.74
C PRO A 65 -1.64 3.26 4.14
N ARG A 66 -0.56 2.56 3.78
CA ARG A 66 -0.38 1.17 4.19
C ARG A 66 0.24 1.13 5.57
N GLU A 67 -0.40 0.43 6.50
CA GLU A 67 0.04 0.33 7.90
C GLU A 67 1.50 -0.18 8.05
N SER A 68 1.94 -1.10 7.18
CA SER A 68 3.32 -1.61 7.20
C SER A 68 4.37 -0.58 6.83
N LEU A 69 4.00 0.43 6.04
CA LEU A 69 4.90 1.46 5.53
C LEU A 69 4.64 2.84 6.15
N GLY A 70 3.45 3.06 6.73
CA GLY A 70 2.97 4.37 7.15
C GLY A 70 2.63 5.32 5.98
N PHE A 71 2.89 4.91 4.74
CA PHE A 71 2.77 5.75 3.56
C PHE A 71 1.84 5.14 2.51
N SER A 72 1.19 6.00 1.73
CA SER A 72 0.38 5.57 0.60
C SER A 72 1.26 5.26 -0.62
N PRO A 73 0.87 4.31 -1.48
CA PRO A 73 1.62 4.01 -2.70
C PRO A 73 1.84 5.24 -3.60
N PHE A 74 0.88 6.16 -3.66
CA PHE A 74 1.04 7.38 -4.43
C PHE A 74 2.11 8.30 -3.84
N HIS A 75 2.11 8.46 -2.51
CA HIS A 75 3.10 9.28 -1.83
C HIS A 75 4.52 8.73 -2.04
N LEU A 76 4.68 7.40 -2.12
CA LEU A 76 5.96 6.76 -2.43
C LEU A 76 6.42 6.91 -3.89
N LEU A 77 5.51 7.27 -4.81
CA LEU A 77 5.84 7.46 -6.22
C LEU A 77 6.11 8.93 -6.55
N PHE A 78 5.31 9.85 -5.99
CA PHE A 78 5.32 11.26 -6.36
C PHE A 78 5.86 12.19 -5.27
N GLY A 79 6.02 11.69 -4.05
CA GLY A 79 6.59 12.45 -2.94
C GLY A 79 5.73 13.51 -2.30
N ARG A 80 4.48 13.59 -2.72
CA ARG A 80 3.44 14.41 -2.14
C ARG A 80 2.22 13.54 -1.81
N PRO A 81 1.46 13.83 -0.75
CA PRO A 81 0.17 13.19 -0.55
C PRO A 81 -0.76 13.40 -1.76
N VAL A 82 -1.72 12.48 -1.91
CA VAL A 82 -2.78 12.64 -2.91
C VAL A 82 -3.72 13.72 -2.39
N ARG A 83 -4.07 14.72 -3.19
CA ARG A 83 -5.31 15.47 -2.98
C ARG A 83 -6.49 14.63 -3.45
N GLY A 84 -6.85 13.65 -2.63
CA GLY A 84 -7.92 12.71 -2.91
C GLY A 84 -9.19 13.03 -2.13
N LEU A 85 -10.18 12.16 -2.22
CA LEU A 85 -11.47 12.38 -1.60
C LEU A 85 -11.33 12.46 -0.06
N MET A 86 -10.41 11.70 0.54
CA MET A 86 -10.16 11.75 1.97
C MET A 86 -9.52 13.07 2.38
N THR A 87 -8.55 13.57 1.62
CA THR A 87 -7.92 14.87 1.90
C THR A 87 -8.94 15.99 1.86
N ILE A 88 -9.79 16.03 0.83
CA ILE A 88 -10.86 17.03 0.70
C ILE A 88 -11.87 16.91 1.85
N LEU A 89 -12.26 15.69 2.22
CA LEU A 89 -13.18 15.48 3.34
C LEU A 89 -12.57 15.92 4.68
N CYS A 90 -11.27 15.69 4.89
CA CYS A 90 -10.54 16.20 6.05
C CYS A 90 -10.45 17.72 6.04
N GLU A 91 -10.11 18.35 4.91
CA GLU A 91 -10.08 19.82 4.78
C GLU A 91 -11.46 20.43 5.09
N LEU A 92 -12.54 19.86 4.58
CA LEU A 92 -13.92 20.31 4.83
C LEU A 92 -14.33 20.16 6.30
N TRP A 93 -13.89 19.08 6.95
CA TRP A 93 -14.26 18.79 8.34
C TRP A 93 -13.42 19.58 9.35
N THR A 94 -12.11 19.66 9.13
CA THR A 94 -11.15 20.22 10.08
C THR A 94 -10.87 21.71 9.82
N LYS A 95 -11.12 22.22 8.60
CA LYS A 95 -10.80 23.59 8.13
C LYS A 95 -9.32 23.98 8.21
N GLU A 96 -8.45 23.04 8.53
CA GLU A 96 -7.00 23.22 8.50
C GLU A 96 -6.52 22.96 7.07
N ILE A 97 -5.91 23.97 6.47
CA ILE A 97 -5.23 23.85 5.18
C ILE A 97 -3.76 23.64 5.52
N GLU A 98 -3.27 22.40 5.37
CA GLU A 98 -1.83 22.16 5.38
C GLU A 98 -1.25 22.67 4.06
N ASP A 99 -0.48 23.76 4.12
CA ASP A 99 0.31 24.23 2.97
C ASP A 99 1.41 23.20 2.69
N GLU A 100 1.27 22.51 1.57
CA GLU A 100 2.16 21.44 1.16
C GLU A 100 3.50 22.05 0.71
N GLU A 101 4.55 21.92 1.54
CA GLU A 101 5.91 22.35 1.17
C GLU A 101 6.34 21.67 -0.14
N VAL A 102 6.60 22.47 -1.17
CA VAL A 102 7.06 21.98 -2.47
C VAL A 102 8.50 21.47 -2.32
N LYS A 103 8.65 20.16 -2.12
CA LYS A 103 9.96 19.50 -2.06
C LYS A 103 10.58 19.41 -3.46
N THR A 104 11.86 19.76 -3.57
CA THR A 104 12.64 19.54 -4.80
C THR A 104 12.83 18.03 -5.04
N THR A 105 12.97 17.59 -6.28
CA THR A 105 13.19 16.16 -6.63
C THR A 105 14.33 15.52 -5.83
N TYR A 106 15.45 16.23 -5.65
CA TYR A 106 16.58 15.74 -4.85
C TYR A 106 16.23 15.57 -3.37
N GLN A 107 15.57 16.56 -2.78
CA GLN A 107 15.10 16.50 -1.39
C GLN A 107 14.14 15.32 -1.20
N TYR A 108 13.27 15.08 -2.18
CA TYR A 108 12.38 13.92 -2.16
C TYR A 108 13.12 12.58 -2.18
N VAL A 109 14.11 12.42 -3.06
CA VAL A 109 14.87 11.16 -3.15
C VAL A 109 15.62 10.86 -1.84
N VAL A 110 16.19 11.89 -1.20
CA VAL A 110 16.86 11.75 0.10
C VAL A 110 15.86 11.40 1.19
N ASP A 111 14.73 12.12 1.28
CA ASP A 111 13.66 11.85 2.25
C ASP A 111 13.08 10.44 2.06
N LEU A 112 12.82 10.03 0.82
CA LEU A 112 12.34 8.69 0.49
C LEU A 112 13.32 7.60 0.95
N LYS A 113 14.63 7.80 0.74
CA LYS A 113 15.67 6.87 1.20
C LYS A 113 15.70 6.75 2.72
N GLU A 114 15.62 7.87 3.44
CA GLU A 114 15.55 7.85 4.90
C GLU A 114 14.28 7.18 5.41
N ARG A 115 13.15 7.47 4.79
CA ARG A 115 11.85 6.91 5.18
C ARG A 115 11.75 5.41 4.94
N LEU A 116 12.30 4.91 3.83
CA LEU A 116 12.41 3.47 3.58
C LEU A 116 13.32 2.80 4.63
N ARG A 117 14.42 3.46 5.04
CA ARG A 117 15.25 3.00 6.16
C ARG A 117 14.47 2.95 7.47
N ARG A 118 13.70 4.00 7.81
CA ARG A 118 12.86 4.05 9.01
C ARG A 118 11.80 2.95 9.03
N SER A 119 11.12 2.71 7.91
CA SER A 119 10.14 1.62 7.79
C SER A 119 10.78 0.23 7.90
N SER A 120 11.99 0.07 7.36
CA SER A 120 12.77 -1.16 7.48
C SER A 120 13.21 -1.42 8.93
N ASN A 121 13.62 -0.38 9.64
CA ASN A 121 14.04 -0.41 11.05
C ASN A 121 12.88 -0.24 12.05
N TRP A 122 11.63 -0.32 11.59
CA TRP A 122 10.47 -0.17 12.46
C TRP A 122 10.39 -1.38 13.42
N PRO A 123 10.35 -1.18 14.75
CA PRO A 123 10.52 -2.24 15.75
C PRO A 123 9.37 -3.27 15.74
N TYR A 124 8.22 -2.89 15.18
CA TYR A 124 7.06 -3.77 15.11
C TYR A 124 6.82 -4.25 13.68
N LYS A 125 6.26 -5.45 13.54
CA LYS A 125 5.69 -5.96 12.30
C LYS A 125 4.21 -6.18 12.54
N ILE A 126 3.40 -5.79 11.57
CA ILE A 126 1.97 -6.00 11.61
C ILE A 126 1.69 -7.38 11.00
N SER A 127 1.21 -8.29 11.85
CA SER A 127 0.79 -9.63 11.48
C SER A 127 -0.73 -9.66 11.40
N VAL A 128 -1.28 -10.09 10.26
CA VAL A 128 -2.72 -10.27 10.07
C VAL A 128 -3.05 -11.72 10.38
N ARG A 129 -3.79 -11.97 11.48
CA ARG A 129 -4.30 -13.31 11.79
C ARG A 129 -5.68 -13.48 11.17
N HIS A 130 -5.82 -14.49 10.31
CA HIS A 130 -7.13 -14.92 9.79
C HIS A 130 -7.62 -16.10 10.63
N HIS A 131 -8.77 -15.95 11.26
CA HIS A 131 -9.54 -17.06 11.82
C HIS A 131 -10.77 -17.28 10.93
N PRO A 132 -11.12 -18.54 10.61
CA PRO A 132 -12.30 -18.82 9.78
C PRO A 132 -13.57 -18.30 10.48
N GLY A 133 -14.34 -17.46 9.77
CA GLY A 133 -15.60 -16.89 10.26
C GLY A 133 -15.50 -15.56 11.01
N THR A 134 -14.31 -15.00 11.23
CA THR A 134 -14.12 -13.73 11.97
C THR A 134 -13.41 -12.66 11.13
N ARG A 135 -13.64 -11.37 11.46
CA ARG A 135 -12.88 -10.28 10.83
C ARG A 135 -11.39 -10.46 11.14
N PRO A 136 -10.50 -10.27 10.15
CA PRO A 136 -9.06 -10.37 10.37
C PRO A 136 -8.63 -9.42 11.49
N THR A 137 -7.93 -9.97 12.48
CA THR A 137 -7.39 -9.21 13.60
C THR A 137 -5.95 -8.81 13.30
N LEU A 138 -5.66 -7.52 13.48
CA LEU A 138 -4.34 -6.94 13.32
C LEU A 138 -3.61 -7.03 14.66
N THR A 139 -2.49 -7.75 14.69
CA THR A 139 -1.63 -7.83 15.87
C THR A 139 -0.27 -7.23 15.56
N LYS A 140 0.18 -6.28 16.39
CA LYS A 140 1.53 -5.72 16.33
C LYS A 140 2.47 -6.65 17.09
N GLU A 141 3.41 -7.26 16.39
CA GLU A 141 4.41 -8.15 16.97
C GLU A 141 5.79 -7.50 16.87
N PRO A 142 6.64 -7.56 17.91
CA PRO A 142 8.01 -7.08 17.82
C PRO A 142 8.81 -7.87 16.78
N ARG A 143 9.63 -7.18 15.98
CA ARG A 143 10.53 -7.84 15.03
C ARG A 143 11.67 -8.53 15.76
N PRO A 144 12.01 -9.78 15.42
CA PRO A 144 13.11 -10.49 16.06
C PRO A 144 14.42 -9.71 15.89
N GLY A 145 15.11 -9.45 17.00
CA GLY A 145 16.37 -8.69 17.06
C GLY A 145 16.24 -7.23 17.52
N HIS A 146 15.02 -6.68 17.68
CA HIS A 146 14.83 -5.40 18.35
C HIS A 146 14.54 -5.61 19.85
N LEU A 147 15.49 -5.26 20.72
CA LEU A 147 15.28 -5.21 22.17
C LEU A 147 14.31 -4.07 22.48
N ILE A 148 13.09 -4.40 22.86
CA ILE A 148 12.17 -3.42 23.45
C ILE A 148 12.56 -3.31 24.92
N LEU A 149 13.22 -2.20 25.27
CA LEU A 149 13.35 -1.81 26.66
C LEU A 149 11.95 -1.43 27.16
N GLU A 150 11.25 -2.35 27.81
CA GLU A 150 10.06 -2.03 28.58
C GLU A 150 10.49 -1.16 29.77
N THR A 151 10.40 0.17 29.63
CA THR A 151 10.34 1.06 30.78
C THR A 151 9.03 0.78 31.52
N ARG A 152 9.10 -0.07 32.53
CA ARG A 152 8.06 -0.22 33.55
C ARG A 152 8.01 1.08 34.37
N HIS A 153 6.86 1.75 34.35
CA HIS A 153 6.43 2.65 35.41
C HIS A 153 5.52 1.90 36.35
#